data_AF-A0A380NXQ4-F1
#
_entry.id   AF-A0A380NXQ4-F1
#
_cell.length_a   1.000
_cell.length_b   1.000
_cell.length_c   1.000
_cell.angle_alpha   90.00
_cell.angle_beta   90.00
_cell.angle_gamma   90.00
#
_symmetry.space_group_name_H-M   'P 1'
#
loop_
_entity.id
_entity.type
_entity.pdbx_description
1 polymer ?
#
loop_
_entity_poly.entity_id
_entity_poly.type
_entity_poly.pdbx_seq_one_letter_code
_entity_poly.pdbx_strand_id
1 'polypeptide(L)'
;MENAYALSTVYLKDKGVTQGEIADIGERQSKMPGVAVGLYYQREGSKNSDESLASLVGGVSKSGLPEERVNSLLQEGYSRDDTVGISGLEKQYEDTLKGTKRRIEINVNQQGNTTQKVLYGGKAGSNLHLTVNAKFQKDVQEILKSQMPGGLTQGAYAVVMNPKTGGVYAMGGVNRLNDGKLQDDALSTINRAEVVGSVVKPAMITNGLLHGTITPENNTIVDQPIRVAGTSVKASYFNPTGAQSIPLTASDALEVSSNSYVMQLMLQMAGQPYHAGMTLNGLNTNIFQTMREGFNRFGLGVKTGIDLPGETAGLRGDTDRSHIGNALDETLDSMIRIQRCS
;
A
#
# COMPACT_ATOMS: atom_id res chain seq x y z
N MET A 1 24.13 -11.94 28.72
CA MET A 1 23.34 -13.15 29.02
C MET A 1 22.20 -12.76 29.96
N GLU A 2 21.17 -12.05 29.47
CA GLU A 2 20.14 -11.48 30.37
C GLU A 2 18.72 -12.06 30.20
N ASN A 3 18.49 -13.08 29.37
CA ASN A 3 17.13 -13.59 29.09
C ASN A 3 16.96 -15.13 29.15
N ALA A 4 17.84 -15.87 29.83
CA ALA A 4 17.74 -17.32 29.93
C ALA A 4 16.82 -17.74 31.10
N TYR A 5 15.62 -18.23 30.82
CA TYR A 5 14.77 -18.90 31.82
C TYR A 5 15.24 -20.34 32.02
N ALA A 6 15.00 -20.93 33.19
CA ALA A 6 15.32 -22.33 33.45
C ALA A 6 14.68 -23.24 32.37
N LEU A 7 15.48 -24.13 31.79
CA LEU A 7 15.08 -25.07 30.72
C LEU A 7 14.70 -24.43 29.37
N SER A 8 15.02 -23.15 29.15
CA SER A 8 14.90 -22.50 27.83
C SER A 8 16.18 -22.64 27.01
N THR A 9 16.06 -22.84 25.71
CA THR A 9 17.21 -22.89 24.78
C THR A 9 17.61 -21.46 24.39
N VAL A 10 18.88 -21.11 24.57
CA VAL A 10 19.45 -19.84 24.12
C VAL A 10 20.46 -20.11 23.00
N TYR A 11 20.32 -19.41 21.89
CA TYR A 11 21.24 -19.53 20.76
C TYR A 11 22.53 -18.76 21.05
N LEU A 12 23.67 -19.48 21.08
CA LEU A 12 25.00 -18.90 21.31
C LEU A 12 25.64 -18.36 20.02
N LYS A 13 25.43 -19.07 18.90
CA LYS A 13 25.87 -18.68 17.56
C LYS A 13 24.94 -19.33 16.54
N ASP A 14 24.35 -18.53 15.66
CA ASP A 14 23.35 -18.97 14.69
C ASP A 14 23.76 -18.70 13.22
N LYS A 15 24.89 -18.01 12.98
CA LYS A 15 25.43 -17.68 11.65
C LYS A 15 26.87 -18.12 11.48
N GLY A 16 27.19 -18.62 10.28
CA GLY A 16 28.56 -18.94 9.88
C GLY A 16 29.21 -19.97 10.81
N VAL A 17 28.43 -20.95 11.28
CA VAL A 17 28.93 -22.06 12.09
C VAL A 17 29.68 -23.01 11.15
N THR A 18 30.99 -23.13 11.35
CA THR A 18 31.85 -23.96 10.52
C THR A 18 31.78 -25.43 10.95
N GLN A 19 32.12 -26.35 10.03
CA GLN A 19 32.22 -27.78 10.37
C GLN A 19 33.25 -28.06 11.48
N GLY A 20 34.34 -27.28 11.53
CA GLY A 20 35.33 -27.37 12.60
C GLY A 20 34.76 -27.01 13.97
N GLU A 21 33.98 -25.93 14.06
CA GLU A 21 33.31 -25.54 15.31
C GLU A 21 32.27 -26.57 15.76
N ILE A 22 31.53 -27.19 14.82
CA ILE A 22 30.59 -28.28 15.14
C ILE A 22 31.34 -29.49 15.70
N ALA A 23 32.45 -29.88 15.06
CA ALA A 23 33.27 -31.00 15.50
C ALA A 23 33.89 -30.75 16.88
N ASP A 24 34.44 -29.56 17.12
CA ASP A 24 35.04 -29.16 18.41
C ASP A 24 34.04 -29.20 19.56
N ILE A 25 32.79 -28.79 19.32
CA ILE A 25 31.71 -28.89 20.32
C ILE A 25 31.34 -30.36 20.53
N GLY A 26 31.22 -31.14 19.45
CA GLY A 26 30.93 -32.57 19.52
C GLY A 26 31.95 -33.36 20.37
N GLU A 27 33.25 -33.09 20.20
CA GLU A 27 34.32 -33.73 20.98
C GLU A 27 34.27 -33.39 22.47
N ARG A 28 33.82 -32.18 22.82
CA ARG A 28 33.77 -31.66 24.20
C ARG A 28 32.37 -31.66 24.79
N GLN A 29 31.40 -32.28 24.13
CA GLN A 29 29.99 -32.31 24.51
C GLN A 29 29.80 -32.79 25.96
N SER A 30 30.59 -33.78 26.39
CA SER A 30 30.59 -34.31 27.77
C SER A 30 31.04 -33.30 28.83
N LYS A 31 31.81 -32.29 28.45
CA LYS A 31 32.33 -31.22 29.32
C LYS A 31 31.48 -29.94 29.26
N MET A 32 30.48 -29.89 28.38
CA MET A 32 29.61 -28.73 28.17
C MET A 32 28.12 -29.08 28.40
N PRO A 33 27.74 -29.52 29.62
CA PRO A 33 26.35 -29.86 29.91
C PRO A 33 25.43 -28.67 29.65
N GLY A 34 24.44 -28.86 28.76
CA GLY A 34 23.49 -27.84 28.34
C GLY A 34 23.81 -27.14 27.01
N VAL A 35 25.01 -27.29 26.44
CA VAL A 35 25.35 -26.81 25.11
C VAL A 35 25.08 -27.90 24.10
N ALA A 36 24.38 -27.61 23.00
CA ALA A 36 24.15 -28.57 21.93
C ALA A 36 24.21 -27.89 20.56
N VAL A 37 24.66 -28.64 19.55
CA VAL A 37 24.54 -28.23 18.15
C VAL A 37 23.18 -28.72 17.62
N GLY A 38 22.40 -27.80 17.07
CA GLY A 38 21.12 -28.09 16.44
C GLY A 38 21.00 -27.44 15.07
N LEU A 39 20.03 -27.91 14.29
CA LEU A 39 19.64 -27.24 13.06
C LEU A 39 18.75 -26.04 13.42
N TYR A 40 19.19 -24.85 13.02
CA TYR A 40 18.39 -23.63 13.11
C TYR A 40 18.13 -23.11 11.70
N TYR A 41 16.86 -22.83 11.41
CA TYR A 41 16.48 -22.29 10.11
C TYR A 41 16.48 -20.77 10.21
N GLN A 42 17.34 -20.14 9.41
CA GLN A 42 17.27 -18.72 9.19
C GLN A 42 16.56 -18.45 7.88
N ARG A 43 15.67 -17.46 7.89
CA ARG A 43 15.21 -16.86 6.65
C ARG A 43 16.42 -16.18 6.03
N GLU A 44 16.99 -16.80 5.00
CA GLU A 44 17.93 -16.10 4.14
C GLU A 44 17.10 -15.03 3.43
N GLY A 45 17.18 -13.81 3.96
CA GLY A 45 16.57 -12.64 3.34
C GLY A 45 17.15 -12.45 1.93
N SER A 46 16.54 -11.54 1.18
CA SER A 46 16.80 -11.21 -0.23
C SER A 46 18.23 -10.72 -0.56
N LYS A 47 19.28 -11.32 -0.02
CA LYS A 47 20.66 -11.07 -0.47
C LYS A 47 20.94 -11.73 -1.83
N ASN A 48 20.16 -12.76 -2.18
CA ASN A 48 20.22 -13.45 -3.48
C ASN A 48 18.98 -13.22 -4.36
N SER A 49 17.96 -12.50 -3.87
CA SER A 49 16.78 -12.11 -4.66
C SER A 49 16.80 -10.61 -4.94
N ASP A 50 16.18 -10.22 -6.05
CA ASP A 50 16.11 -8.82 -6.50
C ASP A 50 15.63 -7.90 -5.37
N GLU A 51 16.41 -6.87 -5.05
CA GLU A 51 16.09 -5.86 -4.03
C GLU A 51 14.70 -5.25 -4.25
N SER A 52 14.22 -5.24 -5.51
CA SER A 52 12.90 -4.76 -5.93
C SER A 52 11.71 -5.53 -5.34
N LEU A 53 11.91 -6.76 -4.84
CA LEU A 53 10.87 -7.55 -4.16
C LEU A 53 10.99 -7.55 -2.64
N ALA A 54 12.14 -7.13 -2.10
CA ALA A 54 12.44 -7.25 -0.68
C ALA A 54 11.41 -6.51 0.20
N SER A 55 10.96 -5.34 -0.25
CA SER A 55 9.93 -4.54 0.43
C SER A 55 8.54 -5.20 0.40
N LEU A 56 8.18 -5.91 -0.67
CA LEU A 56 6.91 -6.64 -0.78
C LEU A 56 6.92 -7.92 0.06
N VAL A 57 8.01 -8.69 0.01
CA VAL A 57 8.17 -9.91 0.83
C VAL A 57 8.12 -9.56 2.31
N GLY A 58 8.81 -8.50 2.71
CA GLY A 58 8.90 -8.08 4.11
C GLY A 58 9.88 -8.92 4.90
N GLY A 59 9.66 -9.01 6.21
CA GLY A 59 10.60 -9.65 7.12
C GLY A 59 9.93 -10.42 8.23
N VAL A 60 10.74 -11.24 8.90
CA VAL A 60 10.40 -11.99 10.10
C VAL A 60 11.12 -11.41 11.32
N SER A 61 10.59 -11.64 12.51
CA SER A 61 11.22 -11.19 13.76
C SER A 61 12.58 -11.87 13.98
N LYS A 62 13.55 -11.13 14.52
CA LYS A 62 14.92 -11.65 14.76
C LYS A 62 15.09 -12.30 16.13
N SER A 63 14.25 -11.96 17.09
CA SER A 63 14.44 -12.33 18.50
C SER A 63 13.09 -12.45 19.21
N GLY A 64 12.33 -13.49 18.84
CA GLY A 64 11.04 -13.79 19.46
C GLY A 64 9.89 -12.92 18.94
N LEU A 65 8.80 -12.92 19.70
CA LEU A 65 7.56 -12.23 19.34
C LEU A 65 7.73 -10.70 19.41
N PRO A 66 7.22 -9.94 18.42
CA PRO A 66 7.26 -8.48 18.45
C PRO A 66 6.37 -7.94 19.57
N GLU A 67 6.87 -6.95 20.31
CA GLU A 67 6.28 -6.41 21.54
C GLU A 67 4.80 -6.05 21.36
N GLU A 68 4.45 -5.41 20.23
CA GLU A 68 3.08 -4.98 19.94
C GLU A 68 2.07 -6.12 19.73
N ARG A 69 2.52 -7.35 19.44
CA ARG A 69 1.66 -8.53 19.18
C ARG A 69 1.92 -9.70 20.12
N VAL A 70 2.75 -9.55 21.14
CA VAL A 70 3.09 -10.67 22.05
C VAL A 70 1.84 -11.31 22.62
N ASN A 71 0.91 -10.53 23.18
CA ASN A 71 -0.26 -11.10 23.84
C ASN A 71 -1.20 -11.85 22.88
N SER A 72 -1.40 -11.33 21.66
CA SER A 72 -2.26 -12.00 20.67
C SER A 72 -1.61 -13.30 20.18
N LEU A 73 -0.31 -13.26 19.85
CA LEU A 73 0.42 -14.42 19.37
C LEU A 73 0.54 -15.51 20.45
N LEU A 74 0.71 -15.14 21.73
CA LEU A 74 0.66 -16.10 22.83
C LEU A 74 -0.71 -16.79 22.94
N GLN A 75 -1.82 -16.07 22.70
CA GLN A 75 -3.17 -16.66 22.67
C GLN A 75 -3.37 -17.58 21.47
N GLU A 76 -2.76 -17.27 20.33
CA GLU A 76 -2.71 -18.12 19.13
C GLU A 76 -1.81 -19.36 19.31
N GLY A 77 -1.11 -19.47 20.45
CA GLY A 77 -0.32 -20.65 20.82
C GLY A 77 1.15 -20.59 20.41
N TYR A 78 1.65 -19.40 20.02
CA TYR A 78 3.08 -19.17 19.82
C TYR A 78 3.82 -19.15 21.15
N SER A 79 5.11 -19.53 21.13
CA SER A 79 6.01 -19.27 22.27
C SER A 79 6.70 -17.91 22.10
N ARG A 80 7.19 -17.33 23.21
CA ARG A 80 7.84 -16.00 23.21
C ARG A 80 9.08 -15.93 22.32
N ASP A 81 9.75 -17.05 22.12
CA ASP A 81 10.95 -17.21 21.30
C ASP A 81 10.63 -17.49 19.83
N ASP A 82 9.36 -17.51 19.43
CA ASP A 82 8.95 -17.78 18.06
C ASP A 82 9.31 -16.64 17.12
N THR A 83 9.77 -17.04 15.93
CA THR A 83 9.96 -16.15 14.79
C THR A 83 8.65 -16.04 14.03
N VAL A 84 8.19 -14.81 13.77
CA VAL A 84 6.92 -14.53 13.08
C VAL A 84 7.10 -13.46 12.01
N GLY A 85 6.26 -13.47 10.98
CA GLY A 85 6.17 -12.40 9.99
C GLY A 85 5.77 -11.06 10.61
N ILE A 86 6.59 -10.03 10.39
CA ILE A 86 6.40 -8.68 10.95
C ILE A 86 6.01 -7.64 9.89
N SER A 87 6.28 -7.90 8.61
CA SER A 87 5.92 -7.00 7.51
C SER A 87 5.66 -7.74 6.20
N GLY A 88 5.08 -7.04 5.23
CA GLY A 88 4.86 -7.54 3.87
C GLY A 88 4.06 -8.85 3.80
N LEU A 89 4.41 -9.69 2.84
CA LEU A 89 3.83 -11.01 2.62
C LEU A 89 4.10 -11.97 3.79
N GLU A 90 5.26 -11.89 4.44
CA GLU A 90 5.58 -12.72 5.62
C GLU A 90 4.53 -12.51 6.72
N LYS A 91 4.12 -11.26 6.97
CA LYS A 91 3.06 -10.95 7.95
C LYS A 91 1.68 -11.33 7.44
N GLN A 92 1.36 -11.03 6.18
CA GLN A 92 0.03 -11.31 5.63
C GLN A 92 -0.30 -12.80 5.63
N TYR A 93 0.67 -13.61 5.21
CA TYR A 93 0.51 -15.03 4.98
C TYR A 93 1.14 -15.88 6.08
N GLU A 94 1.38 -15.30 7.27
CA GLU A 94 1.95 -15.99 8.44
C GLU A 94 1.25 -17.32 8.72
N ASP A 95 -0.09 -17.37 8.67
CA ASP A 95 -0.85 -18.61 8.91
C ASP A 95 -0.58 -19.73 7.90
N THR A 96 -0.22 -19.36 6.67
CA THR A 96 0.09 -20.30 5.59
C THR A 96 1.57 -20.68 5.59
N LEU A 97 2.44 -19.70 5.86
CA LEU A 97 3.90 -19.81 5.80
C LEU A 97 4.49 -20.46 7.06
N LYS A 98 3.82 -20.33 8.21
CA LYS A 98 4.31 -20.91 9.46
C LYS A 98 4.32 -22.43 9.40
N GLY A 99 5.45 -23.00 9.78
CA GLY A 99 5.55 -24.43 10.03
C GLY A 99 4.91 -24.81 11.36
N THR A 100 4.58 -26.09 11.51
CA THR A 100 4.21 -26.63 12.82
C THR A 100 5.46 -27.13 13.53
N LYS A 101 5.63 -26.72 14.79
CA LYS A 101 6.81 -27.09 15.58
C LYS A 101 6.79 -28.56 15.98
N ARG A 102 7.98 -29.16 16.02
CA ARG A 102 8.21 -30.44 16.69
C ARG A 102 8.05 -30.24 18.21
N ARG A 103 7.26 -31.07 18.88
CA ARG A 103 7.12 -31.05 20.35
C ARG A 103 7.65 -32.36 20.92
N ILE A 104 8.51 -32.24 21.93
CA ILE A 104 9.14 -33.37 22.63
C ILE A 104 8.86 -33.19 24.11
N GLU A 105 8.32 -34.22 24.74
CA GLU A 105 8.18 -34.29 26.19
C GLU A 105 9.47 -34.88 26.79
N ILE A 106 10.02 -34.20 27.80
CA ILE A 106 11.23 -34.63 28.51
C ILE A 106 10.82 -35.01 29.93
N ASN A 107 10.99 -36.27 30.29
CA ASN A 107 10.75 -36.77 31.64
C ASN A 107 12.09 -36.92 32.37
N VAL A 108 12.24 -36.25 33.52
CA VAL A 108 13.43 -36.29 34.37
C VAL A 108 13.12 -37.10 35.62
N ASN A 109 13.92 -38.14 35.90
CA ASN A 109 13.75 -38.93 37.13
C ASN A 109 14.50 -38.29 38.32
N GLN A 110 14.28 -38.79 39.54
CA GLN A 110 14.91 -38.28 40.77
C GLN A 110 16.46 -38.40 40.77
N GLN A 111 17.03 -39.18 39.87
CA GLN A 111 18.48 -39.39 39.70
C GLN A 111 19.07 -38.48 38.61
N GLY A 112 18.25 -37.63 37.97
CA GLY A 112 18.67 -36.72 36.90
C GLY A 112 18.70 -37.31 35.49
N ASN A 113 18.29 -38.58 35.31
CA ASN A 113 18.22 -39.19 33.98
C ASN A 113 17.01 -38.65 33.20
N THR A 114 17.23 -38.33 31.92
CA THR A 114 16.22 -37.76 31.02
C THR A 114 15.76 -38.79 30.00
N THR A 115 14.45 -38.91 29.79
CA THR A 115 13.86 -39.67 28.66
C THR A 115 13.03 -38.75 27.79
N GLN A 116 13.07 -38.96 26.48
CA GLN A 116 12.43 -38.08 25.50
C GLN A 116 11.33 -38.82 24.74
N LYS A 117 10.15 -38.21 24.62
CA LYS A 117 9.04 -38.71 23.81
C LYS A 117 8.60 -37.65 22.82
N VAL A 118 8.60 -37.96 21.52
CA VAL A 118 8.09 -37.05 20.50
C VAL A 118 6.57 -37.05 20.53
N LEU A 119 5.96 -35.90 20.84
CA LEU A 119 4.51 -35.70 20.82
C LEU A 119 4.03 -35.29 19.41
N TYR A 120 4.79 -34.42 18.75
CA TYR A 120 4.51 -33.94 17.40
C TYR A 120 5.81 -33.86 16.60
N GLY A 121 5.82 -34.38 15.38
CA GLY A 121 7.01 -34.41 14.51
C GLY A 121 7.39 -33.07 13.89
N GLY A 122 6.43 -32.13 13.84
CA GLY A 122 6.55 -30.87 13.10
C GLY A 122 6.42 -31.06 11.59
N LYS A 123 6.07 -29.98 10.88
CA LYS A 123 5.91 -29.95 9.42
C LYS A 123 6.31 -28.57 8.90
N ALA A 124 7.00 -28.53 7.77
CA ALA A 124 7.25 -27.28 7.06
C ALA A 124 5.93 -26.56 6.72
N GLY A 125 5.99 -25.22 6.72
CA GLY A 125 4.89 -24.39 6.24
C GLY A 125 4.65 -24.58 4.74
N SER A 126 3.56 -24.00 4.24
CA SER A 126 3.23 -24.07 2.81
C SER A 126 4.01 -23.02 2.02
N ASN A 127 4.16 -23.25 0.72
CA ASN A 127 4.76 -22.27 -0.18
C ASN A 127 3.71 -21.31 -0.71
N LEU A 128 4.09 -20.05 -0.87
CA LEU A 128 3.29 -19.03 -1.54
C LEU A 128 3.84 -18.78 -2.95
N HIS A 129 2.98 -18.90 -3.96
CA HIS A 129 3.30 -18.58 -5.34
C HIS A 129 2.66 -17.23 -5.71
N LEU A 130 3.49 -16.23 -6.03
CA LEU A 130 3.03 -14.89 -6.35
C LEU A 130 2.60 -14.77 -7.82
N THR A 131 1.73 -13.81 -8.10
CA THR A 131 1.40 -13.37 -9.46
C THR A 131 2.50 -12.50 -10.08
N VAL A 132 3.39 -11.96 -9.25
CA VAL A 132 4.49 -11.08 -9.65
C VAL A 132 5.60 -11.87 -10.32
N ASN A 133 6.01 -11.45 -11.52
CA ASN A 133 7.18 -11.99 -12.19
C ASN A 133 8.42 -11.19 -11.75
N ALA A 134 9.42 -11.85 -11.16
CA ALA A 134 10.60 -11.17 -10.60
C ALA A 134 11.37 -10.33 -11.64
N LYS A 135 11.55 -10.84 -12.86
CA LYS A 135 12.22 -10.09 -13.93
C LYS A 135 11.42 -8.85 -14.31
N PHE A 136 10.11 -8.99 -14.52
CA PHE A 136 9.25 -7.87 -14.88
C PHE A 136 9.18 -6.81 -13.77
N GLN A 137 9.09 -7.22 -12.51
CA GLN A 137 9.18 -6.33 -11.36
C GLN A 137 10.48 -5.52 -11.35
N LYS A 138 11.62 -6.19 -11.59
CA LYS A 138 12.93 -5.53 -11.68
C LYS A 138 12.96 -4.51 -12.82
N ASP A 139 12.50 -4.89 -14.01
CA ASP A 139 12.45 -4.00 -15.18
C ASP A 139 11.62 -2.73 -14.86
N VAL A 140 10.45 -2.89 -14.23
CA VAL A 140 9.60 -1.75 -13.80
C VAL A 140 10.32 -0.87 -12.78
N GLN A 141 10.99 -1.46 -11.79
CA GLN A 141 11.73 -0.71 -10.76
C GLN A 141 12.89 0.09 -11.38
N GLU A 142 13.63 -0.49 -12.32
CA GLU A 142 14.73 0.19 -13.03
C GLU A 142 14.22 1.33 -13.92
N ILE A 143 13.08 1.14 -14.59
CA ILE A 143 12.42 2.21 -15.34
C ILE A 143 12.05 3.36 -14.41
N LEU A 144 11.41 3.10 -13.27
CA LEU A 144 11.06 4.14 -12.30
C LEU A 144 12.29 4.91 -11.81
N LYS A 145 13.37 4.20 -11.45
CA LYS A 145 14.62 4.85 -11.02
C LYS A 145 15.24 5.72 -12.10
N SER A 146 15.32 5.21 -13.32
CA SER A 146 16.01 5.88 -14.43
C SER A 146 15.21 7.05 -15.00
N GLN A 147 13.88 6.97 -14.95
CA GLN A 147 12.98 8.01 -15.49
C GLN A 147 12.50 8.99 -14.41
N MET A 148 12.88 8.82 -13.14
CA MET A 148 12.45 9.70 -12.07
C MET A 148 12.92 11.15 -12.33
N PRO A 149 11.99 12.11 -12.51
CA PRO A 149 12.37 13.49 -12.76
C PRO A 149 13.17 14.09 -11.60
N GLY A 150 13.99 15.09 -11.92
CA GLY A 150 14.68 15.91 -10.92
C GLY A 150 13.76 16.91 -10.21
N GLY A 151 14.37 17.88 -9.55
CA GLY A 151 13.66 18.99 -8.91
C GLY A 151 12.86 18.56 -7.68
N LEU A 152 11.61 19.01 -7.58
CA LEU A 152 10.73 18.80 -6.43
C LEU A 152 10.06 17.43 -6.39
N THR A 153 10.38 16.53 -7.33
CA THR A 153 9.78 15.20 -7.41
C THR A 153 10.25 14.34 -6.24
N GLN A 154 9.31 14.00 -5.35
CA GLN A 154 9.57 13.22 -4.13
C GLN A 154 9.49 11.71 -4.34
N GLY A 155 8.82 11.24 -5.39
CA GLY A 155 8.70 9.81 -5.66
C GLY A 155 8.11 9.52 -7.04
N ALA A 156 8.25 8.27 -7.47
CA ALA A 156 7.64 7.72 -8.68
C ALA A 156 7.16 6.29 -8.39
N TYR A 157 5.93 5.98 -8.79
CA TYR A 157 5.26 4.74 -8.44
C TYR A 157 4.54 4.16 -9.65
N ALA A 158 4.50 2.83 -9.74
CA ALA A 158 3.76 2.13 -10.78
C ALA A 158 3.18 0.81 -10.25
N VAL A 159 1.94 0.52 -10.63
CA VAL A 159 1.30 -0.76 -10.40
C VAL A 159 0.84 -1.30 -11.74
N VAL A 160 1.19 -2.55 -12.03
CA VAL A 160 0.76 -3.26 -13.23
C VAL A 160 -0.05 -4.47 -12.80
N MET A 161 -1.28 -4.58 -13.31
CA MET A 161 -2.20 -5.64 -12.91
C MET A 161 -3.00 -6.18 -14.10
N ASN A 162 -3.52 -7.39 -13.94
CA ASN A 162 -4.52 -7.95 -14.83
C ASN A 162 -5.92 -7.45 -14.43
N PRO A 163 -6.62 -6.66 -15.27
CA PRO A 163 -7.91 -6.09 -14.92
C PRO A 163 -9.04 -7.14 -14.80
N LYS A 164 -8.86 -8.34 -15.36
CA LYS A 164 -9.88 -9.41 -15.31
C LYS A 164 -9.78 -10.26 -14.04
N THR A 165 -8.56 -10.44 -13.51
CA THR A 165 -8.32 -11.34 -12.37
C THR A 165 -7.91 -10.62 -11.09
N GLY A 166 -7.53 -9.34 -11.16
CA GLY A 166 -6.93 -8.62 -10.04
C GLY A 166 -5.46 -8.98 -9.78
N GLY A 167 -4.89 -9.92 -10.52
CA GLY A 167 -3.52 -10.38 -10.32
C GLY A 167 -2.51 -9.27 -10.56
N VAL A 168 -1.69 -8.98 -9.56
CA VAL A 168 -0.64 -7.95 -9.62
C VAL A 168 0.61 -8.54 -10.25
N TYR A 169 1.10 -7.92 -11.32
CA TYR A 169 2.30 -8.35 -12.06
C TYR A 169 3.55 -7.59 -11.66
N ALA A 170 3.40 -6.32 -11.26
CA ALA A 170 4.48 -5.52 -10.69
C ALA A 170 3.92 -4.41 -9.80
N MET A 171 4.66 -4.07 -8.75
CA MET A 171 4.45 -2.91 -7.88
C MET A 171 5.81 -2.24 -7.66
N GLY A 172 6.10 -1.21 -8.42
CA GLY A 172 7.34 -0.46 -8.32
C GLY A 172 7.14 0.86 -7.59
N GLY A 173 8.14 1.26 -6.83
CA GLY A 173 8.11 2.54 -6.12
C GLY A 173 9.51 3.01 -5.78
N VAL A 174 9.77 4.30 -6.02
CA VAL A 174 11.04 4.96 -5.75
C VAL A 174 10.75 6.26 -5.02
N ASN A 175 11.37 6.44 -3.86
CA ASN A 175 11.30 7.67 -3.08
C ASN A 175 12.62 8.44 -3.19
N ARG A 176 12.54 9.76 -3.24
CA ARG A 176 13.68 10.66 -3.07
C ARG A 176 13.76 11.08 -1.60
N LEU A 177 14.85 10.69 -0.96
CA LEU A 177 15.15 11.07 0.41
C LEU A 177 15.56 12.54 0.51
N ASN A 178 15.58 13.07 1.74
CA ASN A 178 15.97 14.46 2.01
C ASN A 178 17.41 14.78 1.57
N ASP A 179 18.29 13.77 1.52
CA ASP A 179 19.67 13.91 1.01
C ASP A 179 19.77 13.78 -0.52
N GLY A 180 18.63 13.68 -1.21
CA GLY A 180 18.53 13.56 -2.66
C GLY A 180 18.69 12.13 -3.19
N LYS A 181 19.05 11.16 -2.36
CA LYS A 181 19.22 9.76 -2.78
C LYS A 181 17.89 9.10 -3.10
N LEU A 182 17.93 8.17 -4.04
CA LEU A 182 16.77 7.35 -4.39
C LEU A 182 16.76 6.08 -3.55
N GLN A 183 15.59 5.72 -3.02
CA GLN A 183 15.35 4.52 -2.24
C GLN A 183 14.15 3.75 -2.80
N ASP A 184 14.29 2.42 -2.86
CA ASP A 184 13.18 1.55 -3.27
C ASP A 184 12.12 1.45 -2.19
N ASP A 185 10.88 1.70 -2.59
CA ASP A 185 9.71 1.61 -1.73
C ASP A 185 8.47 1.22 -2.52
N ALA A 186 8.38 -0.05 -2.88
CA ALA A 186 7.21 -0.60 -3.57
C ALA A 186 5.92 -0.48 -2.74
N LEU A 187 6.01 -0.49 -1.40
CA LEU A 187 4.83 -0.42 -0.52
C LEU A 187 4.15 0.95 -0.56
N SER A 188 4.87 2.00 -0.95
CA SER A 188 4.26 3.33 -1.18
C SER A 188 3.14 3.31 -2.20
N THR A 189 3.10 2.33 -3.11
CA THR A 189 1.98 2.16 -4.05
C THR A 189 0.62 1.90 -3.37
N ILE A 190 0.60 1.44 -2.12
CA ILE A 190 -0.63 1.13 -1.38
C ILE A 190 -0.80 1.93 -0.08
N ASN A 191 0.28 2.52 0.43
CA ASN A 191 0.26 3.22 1.72
C ASN A 191 0.45 4.74 1.61
N ARG A 192 0.83 5.26 0.43
CA ARG A 192 1.01 6.70 0.19
C ARG A 192 -0.15 7.26 -0.64
N ALA A 193 -0.74 8.34 -0.16
CA ALA A 193 -1.76 9.07 -0.88
C ALA A 193 -1.15 10.21 -1.71
N GLU A 194 -1.55 10.34 -2.97
CA GLU A 194 -1.12 11.40 -3.87
C GLU A 194 -2.30 12.16 -4.45
N VAL A 195 -2.04 13.41 -4.85
CA VAL A 195 -2.97 14.20 -5.66
C VAL A 195 -2.89 13.65 -7.10
N VAL A 196 -3.94 12.99 -7.57
CA VAL A 196 -3.92 12.30 -8.88
C VAL A 196 -4.35 13.19 -10.06
N GLY A 197 -5.01 14.32 -9.80
CA GLY A 197 -5.47 15.26 -10.82
C GLY A 197 -6.47 14.63 -11.81
N SER A 198 -6.42 15.04 -13.07
CA SER A 198 -7.46 14.76 -14.07
C SER A 198 -7.63 13.30 -14.48
N VAL A 199 -6.79 12.36 -14.01
CA VAL A 199 -6.99 10.93 -14.26
C VAL A 199 -8.30 10.39 -13.67
N VAL A 200 -8.94 11.15 -12.76
CA VAL A 200 -10.22 10.79 -12.14
C VAL A 200 -11.47 11.20 -12.94
N LYS A 201 -11.32 12.01 -14.00
CA LYS A 201 -12.44 12.51 -14.83
C LYS A 201 -13.36 11.41 -15.37
N PRO A 202 -12.85 10.24 -15.85
CA PRO A 202 -13.72 9.15 -16.27
C PRO A 202 -14.71 8.71 -15.19
N ALA A 203 -14.28 8.68 -13.92
CA ALA A 203 -15.17 8.34 -12.80
C ALA A 203 -16.27 9.40 -12.60
N MET A 204 -15.92 10.69 -12.69
CA MET A 204 -16.89 11.79 -12.59
C MET A 204 -17.92 11.77 -13.72
N ILE A 205 -17.48 11.55 -14.96
CA ILE A 205 -18.36 11.47 -16.13
C ILE A 205 -19.27 10.24 -16.02
N THR A 206 -18.72 9.09 -15.62
CA THR A 206 -19.54 7.89 -15.36
C THR A 206 -20.57 8.16 -14.28
N ASN A 207 -20.22 8.90 -13.22
CA ASN A 207 -21.17 9.26 -12.18
C ASN A 207 -22.32 10.11 -12.74
N GLY A 208 -22.03 11.06 -13.63
CA GLY A 208 -23.06 11.84 -14.34
C GLY A 208 -24.01 10.97 -15.18
N LEU A 209 -23.48 9.95 -15.85
CA LEU A 209 -24.28 8.96 -16.59
C LEU A 209 -25.16 8.11 -15.66
N LEU A 210 -24.59 7.62 -14.55
CA LEU A 210 -25.31 6.78 -13.57
C LEU A 210 -26.46 7.53 -12.89
N HIS A 211 -26.29 8.83 -12.64
CA HIS A 211 -27.33 9.69 -12.08
C HIS A 211 -28.29 10.27 -13.14
N GLY A 212 -28.10 9.92 -14.43
CA GLY A 212 -28.94 10.41 -15.52
C GLY A 212 -28.82 11.92 -15.78
N THR A 213 -27.76 12.56 -15.28
CA THR A 213 -27.50 13.99 -15.52
C THR A 213 -27.06 14.25 -16.97
N ILE A 214 -26.34 13.29 -17.53
CA ILE A 214 -26.07 13.16 -18.97
C ILE A 214 -26.49 11.76 -19.41
N THR A 215 -26.74 11.58 -20.70
CA THR A 215 -26.98 10.26 -21.33
C THR A 215 -26.00 10.06 -22.48
N PRO A 216 -25.83 8.82 -23.00
CA PRO A 216 -24.99 8.60 -24.18
C PRO A 216 -25.38 9.47 -25.38
N GLU A 217 -26.67 9.79 -25.52
CA GLU A 217 -27.24 10.60 -26.60
C GLU A 217 -27.25 12.11 -26.28
N ASN A 218 -27.28 12.48 -25.00
CA ASN A 218 -27.32 13.86 -24.54
C ASN A 218 -26.24 14.12 -23.48
N ASN A 219 -25.03 14.43 -23.93
CA ASN A 219 -23.87 14.68 -23.08
C ASN A 219 -23.02 15.87 -23.55
N THR A 220 -23.57 16.75 -24.39
CA THR A 220 -22.81 17.91 -24.85
C THR A 220 -22.85 19.04 -23.81
N ILE A 221 -21.68 19.48 -23.36
CA ILE A 221 -21.53 20.66 -22.49
C ILE A 221 -20.52 21.60 -23.15
N VAL A 222 -20.82 22.89 -23.13
CA VAL A 222 -19.94 23.92 -23.69
C VAL A 222 -18.79 24.20 -22.73
N ASP A 223 -17.56 23.91 -23.16
CA ASP A 223 -16.35 24.32 -22.46
C ASP A 223 -16.21 25.84 -22.51
N GLN A 224 -16.10 26.42 -21.31
CA GLN A 224 -15.93 27.84 -21.08
C GLN A 224 -15.27 28.10 -19.70
N PRO A 225 -14.61 29.25 -19.50
CA PRO A 225 -14.12 29.65 -18.19
C PRO A 225 -15.25 29.71 -17.15
N ILE A 226 -15.07 29.02 -16.04
CA ILE A 226 -15.96 28.95 -14.90
C ILE A 226 -15.73 30.17 -14.00
N ARG A 227 -16.71 31.07 -13.99
CA ARG A 227 -16.70 32.33 -13.24
C ARG A 227 -17.73 32.27 -12.13
N VAL A 228 -17.28 31.92 -10.94
CA VAL A 228 -18.10 31.90 -9.72
C VAL A 228 -17.79 33.15 -8.89
N ALA A 229 -18.82 33.78 -8.34
CA ALA A 229 -18.67 34.99 -7.55
C ALA A 229 -17.79 34.74 -6.32
N GLY A 230 -16.78 35.59 -6.12
CA GLY A 230 -15.87 35.49 -4.97
C GLY A 230 -14.75 34.46 -5.12
N THR A 231 -14.61 33.78 -6.27
CA THR A 231 -13.51 32.84 -6.52
C THR A 231 -12.65 33.27 -7.71
N SER A 232 -11.44 32.73 -7.81
CA SER A 232 -10.65 32.83 -9.04
C SER A 232 -11.36 32.10 -10.18
N VAL A 233 -11.19 32.61 -11.41
CA VAL A 233 -11.70 31.95 -12.62
C VAL A 233 -10.98 30.62 -12.79
N LYS A 234 -11.73 29.54 -13.03
CA LYS A 234 -11.21 28.21 -13.35
C LYS A 234 -11.47 27.94 -14.83
N ALA A 235 -10.51 27.39 -15.54
CA ALA A 235 -10.65 27.10 -16.97
C ALA A 235 -9.89 25.83 -17.35
N SER A 236 -10.25 25.25 -18.49
CA SER A 236 -9.49 24.18 -19.11
C SER A 236 -8.18 24.74 -19.67
N TYR A 237 -7.10 23.95 -19.62
CA TYR A 237 -5.76 24.40 -20.04
C TYR A 237 -5.72 24.86 -21.52
N PHE A 238 -6.47 24.18 -22.40
CA PHE A 238 -6.55 24.50 -23.82
C PHE A 238 -7.45 25.70 -24.15
N ASN A 239 -8.30 26.14 -23.21
CA ASN A 239 -9.24 27.25 -23.40
C ASN A 239 -9.25 28.22 -22.19
N PRO A 240 -8.10 28.83 -21.84
CA PRO A 240 -7.98 29.62 -20.62
C PRO A 240 -8.76 30.93 -20.67
N THR A 241 -8.95 31.50 -21.87
CA THR A 241 -9.63 32.78 -22.07
C THR A 241 -11.11 32.64 -22.42
N GLY A 242 -11.55 31.47 -22.88
CA GLY A 242 -12.90 31.28 -23.41
C GLY A 242 -13.14 32.01 -24.73
N ALA A 243 -12.08 32.36 -25.47
CA ALA A 243 -12.20 33.09 -26.74
C ALA A 243 -13.07 32.34 -27.77
N GLN A 244 -13.19 31.02 -27.62
CA GLN A 244 -14.19 30.21 -28.30
C GLN A 244 -14.93 29.37 -27.26
N SER A 245 -16.26 29.43 -27.30
CA SER A 245 -17.11 28.46 -26.60
C SER A 245 -17.11 27.17 -27.40
N ILE A 246 -16.61 26.08 -26.82
CA ILE A 246 -16.39 24.83 -27.55
C ILE A 246 -17.39 23.79 -27.02
N PRO A 247 -18.42 23.40 -27.78
CA PRO A 247 -19.29 22.28 -27.38
C PRO A 247 -18.48 20.98 -27.39
N LEU A 248 -18.46 20.28 -26.27
CA LEU A 248 -17.77 19.00 -26.11
C LEU A 248 -18.77 17.92 -25.72
N THR A 249 -18.69 16.74 -26.33
CA THR A 249 -19.30 15.53 -25.78
C THR A 249 -18.48 15.01 -24.58
N ALA A 250 -19.01 14.02 -23.87
CA ALA A 250 -18.27 13.34 -22.81
C ALA A 250 -16.94 12.72 -23.30
N SER A 251 -16.91 12.21 -24.53
CA SER A 251 -15.71 11.64 -25.13
C SER A 251 -14.69 12.74 -25.44
N ASP A 252 -15.12 13.83 -26.08
CA ASP A 252 -14.24 14.95 -26.41
C ASP A 252 -13.65 15.57 -25.13
N ALA A 253 -14.47 15.70 -24.08
CA ALA A 253 -14.02 16.22 -22.79
C ALA A 253 -12.92 15.38 -22.13
N LEU A 254 -12.94 14.05 -22.31
CA LEU A 254 -11.86 13.18 -21.86
C LEU A 254 -10.61 13.33 -22.74
N GLU A 255 -10.78 13.42 -24.06
CA GLU A 255 -9.68 13.59 -25.02
C GLU A 255 -8.88 14.86 -24.75
N VAL A 256 -9.56 15.99 -24.53
CA VAL A 256 -8.91 17.28 -24.25
C VAL A 256 -8.75 17.56 -22.75
N SER A 257 -9.12 16.62 -21.89
CA SER A 257 -9.09 16.74 -20.42
C SER A 257 -9.75 18.05 -19.93
N SER A 258 -10.99 18.32 -20.37
CA SER A 258 -11.72 19.54 -20.04
C SER A 258 -12.11 19.59 -18.56
N ASN A 259 -11.51 20.53 -17.82
CA ASN A 259 -11.90 20.86 -16.44
C ASN A 259 -13.29 21.46 -16.39
N SER A 260 -13.59 22.36 -17.35
CA SER A 260 -14.86 23.06 -17.43
C SER A 260 -16.04 22.08 -17.56
N TYR A 261 -15.90 21.06 -18.40
CA TYR A 261 -16.93 20.04 -18.61
C TYR A 261 -17.28 19.33 -17.30
N VAL A 262 -16.28 18.79 -16.58
CA VAL A 262 -16.53 18.06 -15.34
C VAL A 262 -17.04 18.97 -14.22
N MET A 263 -16.55 20.20 -14.09
CA MET A 263 -17.07 21.17 -13.12
C MET A 263 -18.56 21.47 -13.37
N GLN A 264 -18.94 21.73 -14.63
CA GLN A 264 -20.32 22.00 -15.01
C GLN A 264 -21.21 20.77 -14.78
N LEU A 265 -20.72 19.57 -15.10
CA LEU A 265 -21.42 18.32 -14.84
C LEU A 265 -21.71 18.14 -13.34
N MET A 266 -20.72 18.34 -12.47
CA MET A 266 -20.91 18.20 -11.02
C MET A 266 -21.89 19.24 -10.47
N LEU A 267 -21.81 20.48 -10.96
CA LEU A 267 -22.77 21.54 -10.62
C LEU A 267 -24.20 21.18 -11.05
N GLN A 268 -24.37 20.64 -12.26
CA GLN A 268 -25.66 20.17 -12.76
C GLN A 268 -26.19 18.99 -11.93
N MET A 269 -25.34 18.01 -11.58
CA MET A 269 -25.69 16.89 -10.70
C MET A 269 -26.17 17.35 -9.32
N ALA A 270 -25.60 18.43 -8.80
CA ALA A 270 -25.97 19.02 -7.53
C ALA A 270 -27.20 19.96 -7.62
N GLY A 271 -27.89 19.98 -8.76
CA GLY A 271 -29.11 20.77 -8.96
C GLY A 271 -28.85 22.26 -9.18
N GLN A 272 -27.62 22.68 -9.46
CA GLN A 272 -27.26 24.07 -9.74
C GLN A 272 -26.48 24.18 -11.06
N PRO A 273 -27.14 24.05 -12.23
CA PRO A 273 -26.47 24.21 -13.52
C PRO A 273 -25.69 25.53 -13.60
N TYR A 274 -24.50 25.45 -14.17
CA TYR A 274 -23.57 26.58 -14.23
C TYR A 274 -24.16 27.75 -15.02
N HIS A 275 -23.96 28.96 -14.50
CA HIS A 275 -24.07 30.22 -15.23
C HIS A 275 -23.01 31.19 -14.75
N ALA A 276 -22.54 32.08 -15.63
CA ALA A 276 -21.49 33.02 -15.29
C ALA A 276 -21.93 33.98 -14.16
N GLY A 277 -21.09 34.13 -13.14
CA GLY A 277 -21.36 34.98 -11.98
C GLY A 277 -22.20 34.31 -10.88
N MET A 278 -22.51 33.02 -11.01
CA MET A 278 -23.26 32.29 -9.98
C MET A 278 -22.57 32.30 -8.60
N THR A 279 -23.34 32.09 -7.55
CA THR A 279 -22.82 31.85 -6.18
C THR A 279 -22.95 30.38 -5.81
N LEU A 280 -22.09 29.87 -4.92
CA LEU A 280 -22.19 28.50 -4.40
C LEU A 280 -23.02 28.40 -3.10
N ASN A 281 -23.64 29.50 -2.65
CA ASN A 281 -24.38 29.52 -1.38
C ASN A 281 -25.60 28.60 -1.41
N GLY A 282 -26.20 28.39 -2.59
CA GLY A 282 -27.32 27.46 -2.77
C GLY A 282 -26.91 26.00 -2.99
N LEU A 283 -25.61 25.72 -3.17
CA LEU A 283 -25.13 24.35 -3.39
C LEU A 283 -25.19 23.56 -2.09
N ASN A 284 -25.76 22.37 -2.08
CA ASN A 284 -25.79 21.56 -0.86
C ASN A 284 -24.44 20.83 -0.69
N THR A 285 -23.95 20.71 0.55
CA THR A 285 -22.71 19.99 0.87
C THR A 285 -22.77 18.50 0.55
N ASN A 286 -23.96 17.94 0.31
CA ASN A 286 -24.13 16.57 -0.18
C ASN A 286 -23.42 16.31 -1.53
N ILE A 287 -23.08 17.35 -2.31
CA ILE A 287 -22.28 17.21 -3.54
C ILE A 287 -20.98 16.45 -3.28
N PHE A 288 -20.31 16.69 -2.14
CA PHE A 288 -19.08 15.97 -1.78
C PHE A 288 -19.32 14.47 -1.63
N GLN A 289 -20.45 14.09 -1.03
CA GLN A 289 -20.83 12.69 -0.89
C GLN A 289 -21.15 12.08 -2.26
N THR A 290 -21.93 12.76 -3.09
CA THR A 290 -22.25 12.30 -4.45
C THR A 290 -21.00 12.10 -5.30
N MET A 291 -20.02 13.00 -5.21
CA MET A 291 -18.74 12.88 -5.92
C MET A 291 -17.92 11.71 -5.39
N ARG A 292 -17.80 11.56 -4.06
CA ARG A 292 -17.12 10.42 -3.43
C ARG A 292 -17.78 9.09 -3.75
N GLU A 293 -19.09 9.01 -3.81
CA GLU A 293 -19.80 7.79 -4.22
C GLU A 293 -19.42 7.38 -5.65
N GLY A 294 -19.32 8.35 -6.56
CA GLY A 294 -18.79 8.12 -7.91
C GLY A 294 -17.37 7.56 -7.89
N PHE A 295 -16.47 8.18 -7.12
CA PHE A 295 -15.08 7.73 -6.97
C PHE A 295 -14.95 6.34 -6.34
N ASN A 296 -15.68 6.08 -5.26
CA ASN A 296 -15.61 4.83 -4.50
C ASN A 296 -15.98 3.62 -5.38
N ARG A 297 -16.89 3.79 -6.36
CA ARG A 297 -17.25 2.72 -7.32
C ARG A 297 -16.09 2.25 -8.18
N PHE A 298 -15.08 3.10 -8.36
CA PHE A 298 -13.85 2.79 -9.10
C PHE A 298 -12.66 2.49 -8.18
N GLY A 299 -12.89 2.32 -6.87
CA GLY A 299 -11.83 2.07 -5.90
C GLY A 299 -11.08 3.33 -5.43
N LEU A 300 -11.50 4.51 -5.85
CA LEU A 300 -10.88 5.78 -5.43
C LEU A 300 -11.50 6.24 -4.10
N GLY A 301 -10.68 6.41 -3.05
CA GLY A 301 -11.15 6.83 -1.72
C GLY A 301 -11.62 5.70 -0.80
N VAL A 302 -11.42 4.44 -1.22
CA VAL A 302 -11.68 3.21 -0.47
C VAL A 302 -10.49 2.26 -0.58
N LYS A 303 -10.42 1.27 0.32
CA LYS A 303 -9.43 0.20 0.22
C LYS A 303 -9.74 -0.69 -0.99
N THR A 304 -8.71 -1.03 -1.74
CA THR A 304 -8.75 -1.96 -2.88
C THR A 304 -8.94 -3.40 -2.43
N GLY A 305 -8.52 -3.73 -1.20
CA GLY A 305 -8.56 -5.09 -0.67
C GLY A 305 -7.36 -5.93 -1.08
N ILE A 306 -6.24 -5.28 -1.44
CA ILE A 306 -4.98 -5.97 -1.69
C ILE A 306 -4.58 -6.84 -0.49
N ASP A 307 -4.02 -8.00 -0.77
CA ASP A 307 -3.51 -8.97 0.20
C ASP A 307 -2.11 -8.56 0.72
N LEU A 308 -1.99 -7.31 1.16
CA LEU A 308 -0.80 -6.77 1.80
C LEU A 308 -1.19 -5.90 3.00
N PRO A 309 -0.42 -5.96 4.10
CA PRO A 309 -0.67 -5.11 5.25
C PRO A 309 -0.27 -3.66 4.94
N GLY A 310 -0.96 -2.71 5.58
CA GLY A 310 -0.59 -1.30 5.53
C GLY A 310 -1.26 -0.47 4.43
N GLU A 311 -2.21 -1.04 3.70
CA GLU A 311 -3.02 -0.29 2.73
C GLU A 311 -3.79 0.88 3.37
N THR A 312 -3.74 2.04 2.72
CA THR A 312 -4.52 3.23 3.08
C THR A 312 -5.58 3.54 2.02
N ALA A 313 -6.70 4.15 2.41
CA ALA A 313 -7.78 4.53 1.50
C ALA A 313 -7.57 5.92 0.86
N GLY A 314 -6.38 6.51 1.01
CA GLY A 314 -6.10 7.90 0.66
C GLY A 314 -6.43 8.90 1.78
N LEU A 315 -6.22 10.18 1.46
CA LEU A 315 -6.64 11.30 2.30
C LEU A 315 -8.11 11.62 2.01
N ARG A 316 -8.83 12.18 2.98
CA ARG A 316 -10.21 12.67 2.80
C ARG A 316 -10.27 14.12 3.24
N GLY A 317 -10.72 14.99 2.34
CA GLY A 317 -10.88 16.42 2.61
C GLY A 317 -12.10 16.75 3.46
N ASP A 318 -12.15 17.97 3.99
CA ASP A 318 -13.32 18.49 4.67
C ASP A 318 -14.48 18.72 3.70
N THR A 319 -15.72 18.54 4.20
CA THR A 319 -16.95 18.59 3.38
C THR A 319 -17.97 19.60 3.88
N ASP A 320 -17.56 20.48 4.79
CA ASP A 320 -18.42 21.50 5.34
C ASP A 320 -18.67 22.66 4.36
N ARG A 321 -19.58 23.55 4.75
CA ARG A 321 -19.96 24.72 3.95
C ARG A 321 -18.79 25.65 3.64
N SER A 322 -17.81 25.77 4.54
CA SER A 322 -16.66 26.67 4.34
C SER A 322 -15.73 26.17 3.23
N HIS A 323 -15.79 24.87 2.93
CA HIS A 323 -15.02 24.20 1.89
C HIS A 323 -15.79 24.00 0.57
N ILE A 324 -17.01 24.52 0.43
CA ILE A 324 -17.89 24.26 -0.74
C ILE A 324 -17.25 24.58 -2.09
N GLY A 325 -16.32 25.54 -2.15
CA GLY A 325 -15.58 25.88 -3.36
C GLY A 325 -14.69 24.75 -3.88
N ASN A 326 -14.24 23.86 -3.00
CA ASN A 326 -13.44 22.70 -3.38
C ASN A 326 -14.23 21.72 -4.23
N ALA A 327 -15.57 21.72 -4.17
CA ALA A 327 -16.43 20.91 -5.04
C ALA A 327 -16.15 21.12 -6.54
N LEU A 328 -15.56 22.26 -6.91
CA LEU A 328 -15.14 22.59 -8.26
C LEU A 328 -13.72 22.10 -8.60
N ASP A 329 -13.00 21.51 -7.64
CA ASP A 329 -11.66 20.97 -7.83
C ASP A 329 -11.72 19.46 -8.06
N GLU A 330 -10.97 18.99 -9.05
CA GLU A 330 -10.83 17.56 -9.39
C GLU A 330 -10.07 16.76 -8.32
N THR A 331 -9.66 17.44 -7.24
CA THR A 331 -8.75 16.95 -6.21
C THR A 331 -9.37 17.05 -4.81
N LEU A 332 -10.69 16.90 -4.71
CA LEU A 332 -11.49 17.06 -3.48
C LEU A 332 -10.88 16.45 -2.21
N ASP A 333 -10.28 15.28 -2.37
CA ASP A 333 -9.79 14.45 -1.28
C ASP A 333 -8.29 14.64 -0.99
N SER A 334 -7.64 15.54 -1.71
CA SER A 334 -6.26 15.93 -1.47
C SER A 334 -6.19 17.43 -1.13
N MET A 335 -6.81 17.81 -0.02
CA MET A 335 -6.43 19.05 0.67
C MET A 335 -5.17 18.81 1.51
N ILE A 336 -4.07 18.45 0.84
CA ILE A 336 -2.79 18.94 1.31
C ILE A 336 -2.82 20.41 0.95
N ARG A 337 -2.76 21.29 1.96
CA ARG A 337 -2.45 22.71 1.75
C ARG A 337 -1.25 22.76 0.81
N ILE A 338 -1.47 23.06 -0.46
CA ILE A 338 -0.44 23.69 -1.27
C ILE A 338 -0.29 25.05 -0.59
N GLN A 339 0.61 25.10 0.39
CA GLN A 339 1.22 26.34 0.81
C GLN A 339 1.73 26.94 -0.49
N ARG A 340 0.98 27.92 -1.01
CA ARG A 340 1.48 28.81 -2.05
C ARG A 340 2.77 29.37 -1.46
N CYS A 341 3.91 28.91 -1.96
CA CYS A 341 5.08 29.77 -1.93
C CYS A 341 4.67 31.01 -2.70
N SER A 342 4.63 32.11 -1.95
CA SER A 342 4.56 33.50 -2.40
C SER A 342 5.44 33.75 -3.61
#